data_AF-A0A6J3C101-F1
#
_entry.id   AF-A0A6J3C101-F1
#
_cell.length_a   1.000
_cell.length_b   1.000
_cell.length_c   1.000
_cell.angle_alpha   90.00
_cell.angle_beta   90.00
_cell.angle_gamma   90.00
#
_symmetry.space_group_name_H-M   'P 1'
#
loop_
_entity.id
_entity.type
_entity.pdbx_description
1 polymer ?
#
loop_
_entity_poly.entity_id
_entity_poly.type
_entity_poly.pdbx_seq_one_letter_code
_entity_poly.pdbx_strand_id
1 'polypeptide(L)'
;MAKTVAEQLAAKLNTRLNYQPRDESASEPAEEVFRKYETELEINDFPQQARWRVTSKEALALISEYSEAGITVRGTYVPPGKTPPEGERKLYLAIESSQELAVAKAKSEITRLIKEELLKLQTSAHHMINKARYKVI
;
A
#
# COMPACT_ATOMS: atom_id res chain seq x y z
N MET A 1 -26.25 50.79 -23.83
CA MET A 1 -25.84 49.68 -22.95
C MET A 1 -24.57 50.12 -22.23
N ALA A 2 -24.67 50.48 -20.95
CA ALA A 2 -23.58 51.04 -20.17
C ALA A 2 -22.55 49.94 -19.81
N LYS A 3 -21.27 50.16 -20.15
CA LYS A 3 -20.17 49.31 -19.69
C LYS A 3 -20.02 49.52 -18.19
N THR A 4 -20.29 48.49 -17.41
CA THR A 4 -20.28 48.55 -15.95
C THR A 4 -18.85 48.68 -15.42
N VAL A 5 -18.68 49.45 -14.33
CA VAL A 5 -17.40 49.74 -13.66
C VAL A 5 -16.58 48.46 -13.32
N ALA A 6 -17.25 47.31 -13.23
CA ALA A 6 -16.64 45.99 -13.03
C ALA A 6 -15.65 45.59 -14.14
N GLU A 7 -15.90 45.94 -15.41
CA GLU A 7 -14.98 45.60 -16.52
C GLU A 7 -13.67 46.40 -16.48
N GLN A 8 -13.73 47.66 -16.02
CA GLN A 8 -12.54 48.52 -15.97
C GLN A 8 -11.56 48.13 -14.85
N LEU A 9 -12.05 47.53 -13.75
CA LEU A 9 -11.19 47.00 -12.69
C LEU A 9 -10.48 45.70 -13.13
N ALA A 10 -11.14 44.84 -13.90
CA ALA A 10 -10.54 43.63 -14.45
C ALA A 10 -9.40 43.94 -15.43
N ALA A 11 -9.58 44.95 -16.31
CA ALA A 11 -8.55 45.37 -17.25
C ALA A 11 -7.28 45.95 -16.57
N LYS A 12 -7.44 46.57 -15.39
CA LYS A 12 -6.32 47.11 -14.60
C LYS A 12 -5.53 46.04 -13.85
N LEU A 13 -6.13 44.88 -13.57
CA LEU A 13 -5.40 43.72 -13.04
C LEU A 13 -4.62 43.01 -14.15
N ASN A 14 -5.18 42.94 -15.36
CA ASN A 14 -4.59 42.28 -16.53
C ASN A 14 -3.34 42.96 -17.09
N THR A 15 -3.08 44.23 -16.79
CA THR A 15 -1.86 44.93 -17.23
C THR A 15 -0.66 44.73 -16.30
N ARG A 16 -0.86 44.22 -15.08
CA ARG A 16 0.25 43.90 -14.15
C ARG A 16 0.73 42.46 -14.23
N LEU A 17 -0.10 41.55 -14.76
CA LEU A 17 0.32 40.20 -15.10
C LEU A 17 0.44 40.15 -16.62
N ASN A 18 1.64 39.91 -17.14
CA ASN A 18 2.03 39.96 -18.54
C ASN A 18 1.36 38.85 -19.41
N TYR A 19 0.05 38.66 -19.28
CA TYR A 19 -0.75 37.61 -19.90
C TYR A 19 -0.96 37.94 -21.38
N GLN A 20 -0.19 37.28 -22.23
CA GLN A 20 -0.54 37.15 -23.64
C GLN A 20 -1.51 35.96 -23.78
N PRO A 21 -2.66 36.14 -24.46
CA PRO A 21 -3.49 35.01 -24.85
C PRO A 21 -2.66 34.18 -25.83
N ARG A 22 -2.16 33.05 -25.35
CA ARG A 22 -1.34 32.13 -26.14
C ARG A 22 -2.30 31.27 -26.96
N ASP A 23 -2.17 31.34 -28.29
CA ASP A 23 -2.85 30.45 -29.23
C ASP A 23 -2.82 28.99 -28.75
N GLU A 24 -3.94 28.32 -28.98
CA GLU A 24 -4.36 26.99 -28.50
C GLU A 24 -3.53 25.83 -29.08
N SER A 25 -2.20 25.93 -29.04
CA SER A 25 -1.24 24.89 -29.41
C SER A 25 0.02 24.98 -28.55
N ALA A 26 -0.20 24.96 -27.23
CA ALA A 26 0.86 24.78 -26.26
C ALA A 26 0.47 23.64 -25.33
N SER A 27 1.11 22.48 -25.52
CA SER A 27 1.22 21.43 -24.52
C SER A 27 1.43 22.08 -23.15
N GLU A 28 0.45 21.90 -22.26
CA GLU A 28 0.52 22.34 -20.87
C GLU A 28 1.86 21.88 -20.30
N PRO A 29 2.59 22.71 -19.53
CA PRO A 29 3.72 22.20 -18.78
C PRO A 29 3.14 21.11 -17.89
N ALA A 30 3.52 19.85 -18.13
CA ALA A 30 3.11 18.75 -17.31
C ALA A 30 3.48 19.11 -15.86
N GLU A 31 2.50 19.52 -15.06
CA GLU A 31 2.61 19.41 -13.62
C GLU A 31 3.05 17.96 -13.40
N GLU A 32 4.24 17.76 -12.85
CA GLU A 32 4.69 16.42 -12.46
C GLU A 32 3.72 15.94 -11.39
N VAL A 33 2.61 15.36 -11.84
CA VAL A 33 1.67 14.66 -10.99
C VAL A 33 2.47 13.49 -10.46
N PHE A 34 3.00 13.62 -9.25
CA PHE A 34 3.67 12.54 -8.54
C PHE A 34 2.68 11.38 -8.49
N ARG A 35 2.80 10.43 -9.43
CA ARG A 35 1.90 9.30 -9.54
C ARG A 35 2.18 8.40 -8.35
N LYS A 36 1.30 8.47 -7.35
CA LYS A 36 1.32 7.57 -6.20
C LYS A 36 0.61 6.28 -6.59
N TYR A 37 1.32 5.16 -6.47
CA TYR A 37 0.78 3.83 -6.61
C TYR A 37 0.51 3.25 -5.22
N GLU A 38 -0.67 2.69 -5.04
CA GLU A 38 -1.09 2.05 -3.80
C GLU A 38 -1.61 0.64 -4.10
N THR A 39 -1.33 -0.30 -3.22
CA THR A 39 -1.86 -1.65 -3.29
C THR A 39 -2.04 -2.20 -1.89
N GLU A 40 -3.11 -2.96 -1.71
CA GLU A 40 -3.43 -3.61 -0.46
C GLU A 40 -3.30 -5.13 -0.59
N LEU A 41 -2.76 -5.77 0.44
CA LEU A 41 -2.66 -7.22 0.53
C LEU A 41 -3.31 -7.70 1.82
N GLU A 42 -4.48 -8.33 1.71
CA GLU A 42 -5.13 -8.96 2.85
C GLU A 42 -4.28 -10.14 3.35
N ILE A 43 -3.96 -10.14 4.66
CA ILE A 43 -3.17 -11.18 5.30
C ILE A 43 -3.92 -11.92 6.41
N ASN A 44 -5.20 -11.58 6.60
CA ASN A 44 -6.04 -12.14 7.66
C ASN A 44 -6.14 -13.66 7.59
N ASP A 45 -6.32 -14.20 6.39
CA ASP A 45 -6.63 -15.62 6.19
C ASP A 45 -5.37 -16.52 6.19
N PHE A 46 -4.17 -15.94 6.35
CA PHE A 46 -2.95 -16.71 6.55
C PHE A 46 -2.80 -17.20 8.01
N PRO A 47 -2.13 -18.34 8.23
CA PRO A 47 -1.81 -18.84 9.56
C PRO A 47 -1.07 -17.81 10.41
N GLN A 48 -1.23 -17.93 11.74
CA GLN A 48 -0.66 -16.99 12.71
C GLN A 48 0.84 -16.77 12.53
N GLN A 49 1.63 -17.83 12.32
CA GLN A 49 3.09 -17.70 12.13
C GLN A 49 3.44 -16.88 10.89
N ALA A 50 2.79 -17.16 9.75
CA ALA A 50 3.00 -16.39 8.53
C ALA A 50 2.67 -14.93 8.77
N ARG A 51 1.48 -14.64 9.32
CA ARG A 51 1.03 -13.27 9.64
C ARG A 51 2.05 -12.53 10.53
N TRP A 52 2.49 -13.13 11.63
CA TRP A 52 3.48 -12.52 12.52
C TRP A 52 4.83 -12.29 11.85
N ARG A 53 5.25 -13.19 10.95
CA ARG A 53 6.51 -13.01 10.22
C ARG A 53 6.45 -11.80 9.31
N VAL A 54 5.41 -11.68 8.47
CA VAL A 54 5.26 -10.55 7.53
C VAL A 54 4.97 -9.22 8.25
N THR A 55 4.30 -9.23 9.41
CA THR A 55 4.06 -8.00 10.19
C THR A 55 5.19 -7.66 11.17
N SER A 56 6.31 -8.39 11.17
CA SER A 56 7.42 -8.11 12.07
C SER A 56 8.17 -6.85 11.64
N LYS A 57 8.65 -6.06 12.61
CA LYS A 57 9.41 -4.82 12.34
C LYS A 57 10.61 -5.09 11.43
N GLU A 58 11.30 -6.21 11.65
CA GLU A 58 12.43 -6.65 10.84
C GLU A 58 12.00 -6.90 9.38
N ALA A 59 10.97 -7.73 9.16
CA ALA A 59 10.51 -8.03 7.80
C ALA A 59 10.01 -6.78 7.08
N LEU A 60 9.20 -5.94 7.74
CA LEU A 60 8.70 -4.69 7.15
C LEU A 60 9.84 -3.75 6.76
N ALA A 61 10.87 -3.63 7.59
CA ALA A 61 12.05 -2.83 7.28
C ALA A 61 12.82 -3.38 6.07
N LEU A 62 13.10 -4.69 6.05
CA LEU A 62 13.83 -5.34 4.95
C LEU A 62 13.09 -5.20 3.62
N ILE A 63 11.76 -5.42 3.62
CA ILE A 63 10.97 -5.30 2.39
C ILE A 63 10.90 -3.85 1.95
N SER A 64 10.71 -2.90 2.88
CA SER A 64 10.66 -1.47 2.56
C SER A 64 11.99 -0.99 1.97
N GLU A 65 13.13 -1.42 2.52
CA GLU A 65 14.46 -1.12 2.00
C GLU A 65 14.69 -1.74 0.62
N TYR A 66 14.31 -3.01 0.44
CA TYR A 66 14.50 -3.73 -0.83
C TYR A 66 13.63 -3.17 -1.98
N SER A 67 12.40 -2.76 -1.65
CA SER A 67 11.40 -2.36 -2.64
C SER A 67 11.31 -0.85 -2.85
N GLU A 68 11.86 -0.04 -1.95
CA GLU A 68 11.66 1.42 -1.91
C GLU A 68 10.17 1.79 -1.83
N ALA A 69 9.37 0.95 -1.15
CA ALA A 69 7.95 1.17 -0.91
C ALA A 69 7.68 1.37 0.58
N GLY A 70 6.73 2.26 0.89
CA GLY A 70 6.14 2.38 2.22
C GLY A 70 5.19 1.23 2.47
N ILE A 71 5.35 0.54 3.60
CA ILE A 71 4.48 -0.59 3.98
C ILE A 71 3.89 -0.29 5.35
N THR A 72 2.57 -0.34 5.46
CA THR A 72 1.86 -0.11 6.72
C THR A 72 0.91 -1.27 7.01
N VAL A 73 0.87 -1.68 8.28
CA VAL A 73 -0.08 -2.70 8.75
C VAL A 73 -1.38 -1.99 9.13
N ARG A 74 -2.51 -2.42 8.56
CA ARG A 74 -3.82 -1.82 8.80
C ARG A 74 -4.90 -2.88 9.04
N GLY A 75 -5.99 -2.47 9.68
CA GLY A 75 -7.10 -3.36 10.02
C GLY A 75 -6.84 -4.22 11.26
N THR A 76 -7.80 -5.09 11.56
CA THR A 76 -7.77 -5.97 12.74
C THR A 76 -7.83 -7.44 12.33
N TYR A 77 -7.25 -8.32 13.15
CA TYR A 77 -7.41 -9.75 12.90
C TYR A 77 -8.87 -10.16 13.17
N VAL A 78 -9.50 -10.69 12.13
CA VAL A 78 -10.85 -11.25 12.21
C VAL A 78 -10.74 -12.77 12.19
N PRO A 79 -11.13 -13.46 13.27
CA PRO A 79 -11.15 -14.92 13.30
C PRO A 79 -11.97 -15.51 12.15
N PRO A 80 -11.59 -16.67 11.61
CA PRO A 80 -12.35 -17.36 10.58
C PRO A 80 -13.82 -17.54 11.01
N GLY A 81 -14.76 -17.22 10.11
CA GLY A 81 -16.19 -17.34 10.36
C GLY A 81 -16.81 -16.17 11.15
N LYS A 82 -16.02 -15.18 11.57
CA LYS A 82 -16.54 -13.91 12.07
C LYS A 82 -16.49 -12.83 10.98
N THR A 83 -17.45 -11.91 11.03
CA THR A 83 -17.41 -10.69 10.23
C THR A 83 -16.54 -9.64 10.92
N PRO A 84 -15.85 -8.77 10.15
CA PRO A 84 -15.16 -7.62 10.74
C PRO A 84 -16.15 -6.74 11.53
N PRO A 85 -15.69 -6.06 12.60
CA PRO A 85 -16.48 -5.05 13.30
C PRO A 85 -16.97 -3.97 12.35
N GLU A 86 -18.10 -3.34 12.67
CA GLU A 86 -18.69 -2.28 11.84
C GLU A 86 -17.70 -1.11 11.68
N GLY A 87 -17.32 -0.82 10.43
CA GLY A 87 -16.34 0.23 10.10
C GLY A 87 -14.87 -0.21 10.11
N GLU A 88 -14.54 -1.44 10.54
CA GLU A 88 -13.18 -1.97 10.47
C GLU A 88 -12.98 -2.93 9.29
N ARG A 89 -11.74 -3.05 8.82
CA ARG A 89 -11.33 -3.97 7.77
C ARG A 89 -10.54 -5.13 8.36
N LYS A 90 -10.64 -6.30 7.74
CA LYS A 90 -9.78 -7.43 8.03
C LYS A 90 -8.30 -7.04 7.88
N LEU A 91 -7.42 -7.66 8.66
CA LEU A 91 -5.99 -7.35 8.67
C LEU A 91 -5.36 -7.41 7.26
N TYR A 92 -4.71 -6.32 6.86
CA TYR A 92 -4.06 -6.16 5.57
C TYR A 92 -2.78 -5.34 5.69
N LEU A 93 -1.94 -5.45 4.67
CA LEU A 93 -0.81 -4.56 4.45
C LEU A 93 -1.16 -3.57 3.34
N ALA A 94 -0.99 -2.27 3.61
CA ALA A 94 -1.04 -1.25 2.58
C ALA A 94 0.39 -0.93 2.13
N ILE A 95 0.61 -1.00 0.82
CA ILE A 95 1.88 -0.79 0.14
C ILE A 95 1.71 0.45 -0.73
N GLU A 96 2.56 1.44 -0.54
CA GLU A 96 2.51 2.70 -1.29
C GLU A 96 3.91 3.10 -1.80
N SER A 97 3.98 3.61 -3.02
CA SER A 97 5.22 4.15 -3.59
C SER A 97 4.93 5.14 -4.72
N SER A 98 5.93 5.92 -5.14
CA SER A 98 5.87 6.75 -6.35
C SER A 98 6.13 5.94 -7.63
N GLN A 99 6.49 4.66 -7.50
CA GLN A 99 6.81 3.77 -8.62
C GLN A 99 5.96 2.49 -8.56
N GLU A 100 5.33 2.13 -9.68
CA GLU A 100 4.56 0.89 -9.78
C GLU A 100 5.45 -0.35 -9.56
N LEU A 101 6.67 -0.31 -10.08
CA LEU A 101 7.64 -1.40 -9.93
C LEU A 101 8.02 -1.63 -8.46
N ALA A 102 8.11 -0.57 -7.65
CA ALA A 102 8.39 -0.67 -6.22
C ALA A 102 7.25 -1.39 -5.49
N VAL A 103 6.00 -1.04 -5.79
CA VAL A 103 4.81 -1.72 -5.24
C VAL A 103 4.78 -3.20 -5.65
N ALA A 104 5.08 -3.50 -6.91
CA ALA A 104 5.14 -4.87 -7.41
C ALA A 104 6.25 -5.70 -6.72
N LYS A 105 7.44 -5.13 -6.53
CA LYS A 105 8.55 -5.76 -5.79
C LYS A 105 8.15 -6.07 -4.35
N ALA A 106 7.59 -5.09 -3.64
CA ALA A 106 7.12 -5.26 -2.27
C ALA A 106 6.09 -6.39 -2.15
N LYS A 107 5.09 -6.39 -3.04
CA LYS A 107 4.04 -7.43 -3.07
C LYS A 107 4.62 -8.82 -3.31
N SER A 108 5.55 -8.94 -4.25
CA SER A 108 6.23 -10.21 -4.55
C SER A 108 7.00 -10.72 -3.33
N GLU A 109 7.73 -9.82 -2.67
CA GLU A 109 8.56 -10.16 -1.52
C GLU A 109 7.75 -10.56 -0.29
N ILE A 110 6.66 -9.84 0.01
CA ILE A 110 5.71 -10.23 1.05
C ILE A 110 5.13 -11.61 0.76
N THR A 111 4.74 -11.86 -0.49
CA THR A 111 4.18 -13.15 -0.91
C THR A 111 5.22 -14.26 -0.76
N ARG A 112 6.50 -13.99 -1.05
CA ARG A 112 7.61 -14.93 -0.85
C ARG A 112 7.76 -15.30 0.61
N LEU A 113 7.81 -14.32 1.52
CA LEU A 113 7.92 -14.57 2.96
C LEU A 113 6.76 -15.39 3.51
N ILE A 114 5.53 -15.10 3.07
CA ILE A 114 4.35 -15.88 3.45
C ILE A 114 4.51 -17.34 3.00
N LYS A 115 4.88 -17.57 1.73
CA LYS A 115 5.09 -18.92 1.20
C LYS A 115 6.17 -19.69 1.95
N GLU A 116 7.27 -19.03 2.31
CA GLU A 116 8.35 -19.65 3.09
C GLU A 116 7.88 -20.10 4.47
N GLU A 117 7.11 -19.27 5.18
CA GLU A 117 6.56 -19.66 6.47
C GLU A 117 5.52 -20.78 6.34
N LEU A 118 4.72 -20.78 5.27
CA LEU A 118 3.78 -21.88 5.00
C LEU A 118 4.52 -23.21 4.77
N LEU A 119 5.62 -23.21 4.03
CA LEU A 119 6.45 -24.41 3.80
C LEU A 119 7.12 -24.91 5.09
N LYS A 120 7.62 -24.01 5.94
CA LYS A 120 8.19 -24.35 7.25
C LYS A 120 7.15 -24.99 8.17
N LEU A 121 5.92 -24.47 8.16
CA LEU A 121 4.79 -25.04 8.90
C LEU A 121 4.45 -26.48 8.48
N GLN A 122 4.48 -26.77 7.18
CA GLN A 122 4.21 -28.13 6.67
C GLN A 122 5.29 -29.14 7.09
N THR A 123 6.55 -28.72 7.06
CA THR A 123 7.70 -29.56 7.45
C THR A 123 7.73 -29.81 8.97
N SER A 124 7.40 -28.79 9.78
CA SER A 124 7.37 -28.91 11.25
C SER A 124 6.17 -29.72 11.77
N ALA A 125 5.02 -29.65 11.11
CA ALA A 125 3.86 -30.49 11.43
C ALA A 125 4.17 -32.00 11.30
N HIS A 126 4.98 -32.40 10.32
CA HIS A 126 5.46 -33.79 10.18
C HIS A 126 6.34 -34.24 11.35
N HIS A 127 7.13 -33.34 11.95
CA HIS A 127 8.00 -33.67 13.08
C HIS A 127 7.21 -33.83 14.40
N MET A 128 6.10 -33.11 14.58
CA MET A 128 5.28 -33.19 15.80
C MET A 128 4.48 -34.50 15.90
N ILE A 129 4.02 -35.06 14.78
CA ILE A 129 3.31 -36.36 14.74
C ILE A 129 4.21 -37.49 15.27
N ASN A 130 5.52 -37.41 15.03
CA ASN A 130 6.48 -38.43 15.46
C ASN A 130 6.84 -38.34 16.94
N LYS A 131 6.67 -37.18 17.60
CA LYS A 131 7.09 -36.98 19.01
C LYS A 131 5.99 -37.29 20.03
N ALA A 132 4.72 -37.38 19.61
CA ALA A 132 3.59 -37.73 20.48
C ALA A 132 3.53 -39.24 20.86
N ARG A 133 4.42 -40.08 20.31
CA ARG A 133 4.39 -41.55 20.52
C ARG A 133 5.22 -42.07 21.69
N TYR A 134 5.92 -41.23 22.46
CA TYR A 134 6.68 -41.67 23.63
C TYR A 134 5.95 -41.25 24.92
N LYS A 135 4.90 -41.99 25.27
CA LYS A 135 4.41 -42.04 26.65
C LYS A 135 5.14 -43.19 27.34
N VAL A 136 6.14 -42.86 28.14
CA VAL A 136 6.83 -43.82 29.03
C VAL A 136 5.86 -44.14 30.18
N ILE A 137 5.63 -45.43 30.40
CA ILE A 137 4.92 -46.01 31.55
C ILE A 137 5.77 -45.84 32.81
#